data_AF-A0A2S5LHB2-F1
#
_entry.id   AF-A0A2S5LHB2-F1
#
_cell.length_a   1.000
_cell.length_b   1.000
_cell.length_c   1.000
_cell.angle_alpha   90.00
_cell.angle_beta   90.00
_cell.angle_gamma   90.00
#
_symmetry.space_group_name_H-M   'P 1'
#
loop_
_entity.id
_entity.type
_entity.pdbx_description
1 polymer ?
#
loop_
_entity_poly.entity_id
_entity_poly.type
_entity_poly.pdbx_seq_one_letter_code
_entity_poly.pdbx_strand_id
1 'polypeptide(L)'
;SPVHVDQTPGYVDSPIEVHDFAVALMGAIGATIASIGESRGLGAQQVRIDRRHAGLLFNEIAYFFQSGWQFDISAVHTAVNNFYRTRDGRHIFFNGAYQHLRDGILRHLDCPNAREAIAKSVARF
;
A
#
# COMPACT_ATOMS: atom_id res chain seq x y z
N SER A 1 -14.33 -10.26 24.03
CA SER A 1 -14.27 -9.09 23.14
C SER A 1 -15.43 -9.17 22.16
N PRO A 2 -16.13 -8.07 21.79
CA PRO A 2 -17.21 -8.10 20.80
C PRO A 2 -16.74 -8.38 19.36
N VAL A 3 -15.42 -8.49 19.17
CA VAL A 3 -14.78 -8.75 17.87
C VAL A 3 -14.52 -10.25 17.70
N HIS A 4 -15.03 -10.79 16.60
CA HIS A 4 -14.73 -12.15 16.11
C HIS A 4 -13.95 -12.06 14.80
N VAL A 5 -12.87 -12.84 14.67
CA VAL A 5 -12.00 -12.85 13.48
C VAL A 5 -12.20 -14.15 12.71
N ASP A 6 -12.47 -14.03 11.41
CA ASP A 6 -12.56 -15.15 10.48
C ASP A 6 -11.23 -15.30 9.71
N GLN A 7 -10.74 -16.55 9.55
CA GLN A 7 -9.53 -16.99 8.82
C GLN A 7 -8.14 -16.71 9.46
N THR A 8 -7.26 -17.74 9.43
CA THR A 8 -5.81 -17.69 9.75
C THR A 8 -5.04 -18.62 8.79
N PRO A 9 -3.83 -18.31 8.27
CA PRO A 9 -2.97 -17.12 8.46
C PRO A 9 -3.04 -16.08 7.32
N GLY A 10 -2.27 -14.98 7.45
CA GLY A 10 -2.05 -13.99 6.39
C GLY A 10 -0.98 -14.41 5.38
N TYR A 11 -0.92 -13.74 4.21
CA TYR A 11 -0.11 -14.18 3.06
C TYR A 11 0.82 -13.10 2.48
N VAL A 12 0.99 -11.96 3.15
CA VAL A 12 1.87 -10.89 2.69
C VAL A 12 3.26 -11.11 3.28
N ASP A 13 4.28 -11.21 2.41
CA ASP A 13 5.68 -11.27 2.81
C ASP A 13 6.13 -9.92 3.38
N SER A 14 6.14 -9.83 4.69
CA SER A 14 6.43 -8.63 5.44
C SER A 14 6.95 -9.01 6.82
N PRO A 15 7.96 -8.31 7.38
CA PRO A 15 8.40 -8.51 8.76
C PRO A 15 7.35 -8.03 9.78
N ILE A 16 6.32 -7.33 9.31
CA ILE A 16 5.17 -6.88 10.09
C ILE A 16 3.99 -7.78 9.75
N GLU A 17 3.25 -8.23 10.78
CA GLU A 17 2.00 -8.98 10.66
C GLU A 17 0.85 -8.10 10.12
N VAL A 18 0.94 -7.67 8.86
CA VAL A 18 0.08 -6.63 8.27
C VAL A 18 -1.41 -6.96 8.37
N HIS A 19 -1.78 -8.23 8.26
CA HIS A 19 -3.17 -8.65 8.41
C HIS A 19 -3.65 -8.60 9.87
N ASP A 20 -2.78 -8.83 10.86
CA ASP A 20 -3.14 -8.64 12.26
C ASP A 20 -3.33 -7.15 12.58
N PHE A 21 -2.46 -6.29 12.03
CA PHE A 21 -2.65 -4.83 12.11
C PHE A 21 -3.99 -4.39 11.51
N ALA A 22 -4.31 -4.90 10.31
CA ALA A 22 -5.58 -4.62 9.66
C ALA A 22 -6.78 -5.08 10.50
N VAL A 23 -6.74 -6.29 11.05
CA VAL A 23 -7.79 -6.82 11.94
C VAL A 23 -7.93 -5.97 13.21
N ALA A 24 -6.82 -5.58 13.83
CA ALA A 24 -6.84 -4.75 15.04
C ALA A 24 -7.47 -3.38 14.77
N LEU A 25 -7.07 -2.72 13.67
CA LEU A 25 -7.63 -1.43 13.27
C LEU A 25 -9.12 -1.53 12.95
N MET A 26 -9.52 -2.51 12.14
CA MET A 26 -10.93 -2.73 11.82
C MET A 26 -11.75 -3.13 13.05
N GLY A 27 -11.14 -3.85 13.99
CA GLY A 27 -11.73 -4.20 15.29
C GLY A 27 -12.02 -2.97 16.14
N ALA A 28 -11.07 -2.05 16.23
CA ALA A 28 -11.23 -0.80 16.95
C ALA A 28 -12.32 0.09 16.31
N ILE A 29 -12.34 0.19 14.97
CA ILE A 29 -13.38 0.93 14.23
C ILE A 29 -14.75 0.30 14.50
N GLY A 30 -14.89 -1.01 14.32
CA GLY A 30 -16.14 -1.72 14.51
C GLY A 30 -16.66 -1.63 15.95
N ALA A 31 -15.78 -1.78 16.95
CA ALA A 31 -16.15 -1.63 18.36
C ALA A 31 -16.64 -0.21 18.68
N THR A 32 -15.99 0.80 18.11
CA THR A 32 -16.41 2.20 18.25
C THR A 32 -17.79 2.42 17.63
N ILE A 33 -18.03 1.89 16.43
CA ILE A 33 -19.33 1.97 15.76
C ILE A 33 -20.42 1.27 16.58
N ALA A 34 -20.14 0.07 17.12
CA ALA A 34 -21.07 -0.67 17.97
C ALA A 34 -21.45 0.13 19.24
N SER A 35 -20.46 0.77 19.88
CA SER A 35 -20.69 1.63 21.05
C SER A 35 -21.54 2.86 20.71
N ILE A 36 -21.27 3.52 19.58
CA ILE A 36 -22.09 4.63 19.09
C ILE A 36 -23.53 4.15 18.81
N GLY A 37 -23.69 2.99 18.17
CA GLY A 37 -25.00 2.40 17.90
C GLY A 37 -25.79 2.12 19.18
N GLU A 38 -25.13 1.53 20.18
CA GLU A 38 -25.72 1.28 21.49
C GLU A 38 -26.19 2.57 22.17
N SER A 39 -25.34 3.60 22.20
CA SER A 39 -25.70 4.92 22.78
C SER A 39 -26.88 5.61 22.07
N ARG A 40 -27.16 5.22 20.82
CA ARG A 40 -28.28 5.71 20.01
C ARG A 40 -29.52 4.83 20.10
N GLY A 41 -29.50 3.78 20.92
CA GLY A 41 -30.64 2.88 21.14
C GLY A 41 -30.75 1.73 20.15
N LEU A 42 -29.70 1.42 19.36
CA LEU A 42 -29.70 0.29 18.42
C LEU A 42 -29.42 -1.06 19.09
N GLY A 43 -29.16 -1.08 20.41
CA GLY A 43 -28.81 -2.27 21.18
C GLY A 43 -27.35 -2.72 20.98
N ALA A 44 -26.97 -3.78 21.69
CA ALA A 44 -25.63 -4.35 21.60
C ALA A 44 -25.40 -5.05 20.24
N GLN A 45 -24.27 -4.77 19.61
CA GLN A 45 -23.90 -5.31 18.29
C GLN A 45 -22.63 -6.15 18.38
N GLN A 46 -22.57 -7.23 17.59
CA GLN A 46 -21.35 -8.02 17.41
C GLN A 46 -20.59 -7.56 16.17
N VAL A 47 -19.26 -7.54 16.24
CA VAL A 47 -18.38 -7.15 15.15
C VAL A 47 -17.68 -8.40 14.62
N ARG A 48 -17.87 -8.71 13.35
CA ARG A 48 -17.19 -9.80 12.66
C ARG A 48 -16.24 -9.24 11.62
N ILE A 49 -14.99 -9.71 11.61
CA ILE A 49 -13.96 -9.25 10.71
C ILE A 49 -13.39 -10.45 9.97
N ASP A 50 -13.51 -10.45 8.65
CA ASP A 50 -12.76 -11.34 7.79
C ASP A 50 -11.34 -10.78 7.64
N ARG A 51 -10.33 -11.55 8.11
CA ARG A 51 -8.92 -11.13 8.11
C ARG A 51 -8.42 -10.85 6.69
N ARG A 52 -8.85 -11.64 5.71
CA ARG A 52 -8.44 -11.49 4.32
C ARG A 52 -9.03 -10.21 3.73
N HIS A 53 -10.32 -9.95 3.94
CA HIS A 53 -10.94 -8.69 3.50
C HIS A 53 -10.32 -7.48 4.20
N ALA A 54 -10.06 -7.56 5.50
CA ALA A 54 -9.39 -6.50 6.23
C ALA A 54 -8.00 -6.20 5.63
N GLY A 55 -7.21 -7.23 5.32
CA GLY A 55 -5.91 -7.05 4.66
C GLY A 55 -6.02 -6.45 3.25
N LEU A 56 -6.96 -6.92 2.44
CA LEU A 56 -7.17 -6.43 1.07
C LEU A 56 -7.68 -4.98 1.03
N LEU A 57 -8.43 -4.54 2.04
CA LEU A 57 -8.89 -3.15 2.15
C LEU A 57 -7.69 -2.18 2.13
N PHE A 58 -6.58 -2.52 2.77
CA PHE A 58 -5.37 -1.66 2.74
C PHE A 58 -4.60 -1.70 1.41
N ASN A 59 -5.07 -2.47 0.43
CA ASN A 59 -4.57 -2.48 -0.95
C ASN A 59 -5.72 -2.30 -1.95
N GLU A 60 -6.77 -1.57 -1.56
CA GLU A 60 -7.99 -1.35 -2.34
C GLU A 60 -7.74 -0.86 -3.76
N ILE A 61 -6.69 -0.05 -3.99
CA ILE A 61 -6.36 0.49 -5.33
C ILE A 61 -6.04 -0.62 -6.33
N ALA A 62 -5.45 -1.73 -5.87
CA ALA A 62 -5.18 -2.90 -6.71
C ALA A 62 -6.46 -3.67 -7.06
N TYR A 63 -7.55 -3.46 -6.34
CA TYR A 63 -8.85 -4.12 -6.52
C TYR A 63 -9.97 -3.15 -6.92
N PHE A 64 -9.63 -1.92 -7.30
CA PHE A 64 -10.61 -0.91 -7.68
C PHE A 64 -11.08 -1.13 -9.11
N PHE A 65 -12.40 -1.11 -9.32
CA PHE A 65 -13.02 -1.22 -10.64
C PHE A 65 -13.91 0.00 -10.89
N GLN A 66 -13.83 0.56 -12.11
CA GLN A 66 -14.71 1.61 -12.59
C GLN A 66 -15.37 1.15 -13.89
N SER A 67 -16.70 1.04 -13.90
CA SER A 67 -17.46 0.56 -15.06
C SER A 67 -16.98 -0.79 -15.61
N GLY A 68 -16.59 -1.70 -14.72
CA GLY A 68 -16.05 -3.02 -15.08
C GLY A 68 -14.57 -3.05 -15.46
N TRP A 69 -13.90 -1.89 -15.53
CA TRP A 69 -12.47 -1.79 -15.80
C TRP A 69 -11.68 -1.70 -14.51
N GLN A 70 -10.70 -2.59 -14.32
CA GLN A 70 -9.79 -2.50 -13.20
C GLN A 70 -8.90 -1.27 -13.36
N PHE A 71 -8.67 -0.53 -12.27
CA PHE A 71 -7.71 0.56 -12.27
C PHE A 71 -6.30 0.01 -12.49
N ASP A 72 -5.64 0.46 -13.55
CA ASP A 72 -4.31 -0.01 -13.91
C ASP A 72 -3.22 0.72 -13.11
N ILE A 73 -2.70 0.05 -12.08
CA ILE A 73 -1.56 0.53 -11.31
C ILE A 73 -0.22 0.37 -12.03
N SER A 74 -0.16 -0.28 -13.20
CA SER A 74 1.09 -0.47 -13.95
C SER A 74 1.73 0.87 -14.36
N ALA A 75 0.93 1.94 -14.51
CA ALA A 75 1.40 3.27 -14.87
C ALA A 75 2.41 3.86 -13.87
N VAL A 76 2.37 3.46 -12.59
CA VAL A 76 3.36 3.89 -11.59
C VAL A 76 4.60 2.98 -11.56
N HIS A 77 4.55 1.80 -12.18
CA HIS A 77 5.67 0.85 -12.27
C HIS A 77 6.59 1.24 -13.43
N THR A 78 7.33 2.33 -13.26
CA THR A 78 8.30 2.84 -14.26
C THR A 78 9.73 2.52 -13.84
N ALA A 79 10.67 2.59 -14.79
CA ALA A 79 12.09 2.48 -14.47
C ALA A 79 12.50 3.51 -13.41
N VAL A 80 12.07 4.77 -13.53
CA VAL A 80 12.37 5.80 -12.52
C VAL A 80 11.80 5.46 -11.15
N ASN A 81 10.57 4.95 -11.04
CA ASN A 81 9.93 4.65 -9.75
C ASN A 81 10.49 3.36 -9.10
N ASN A 82 11.77 3.37 -8.71
CA ASN A 82 12.49 2.21 -8.23
C ASN A 82 13.61 2.57 -7.24
N PHE A 83 14.18 1.53 -6.63
CA PHE A 83 15.37 1.61 -5.79
C PHE A 83 16.63 1.46 -6.64
N TYR A 84 17.60 2.34 -6.41
CA TYR A 84 18.90 2.35 -7.07
C TYR A 84 20.02 2.45 -6.05
N ARG A 85 21.06 1.64 -6.21
CA ARG A 85 22.19 1.58 -5.29
C ARG A 85 23.21 2.67 -5.62
N THR A 86 23.68 3.38 -4.59
CA THR A 86 24.72 4.42 -4.65
C THR A 86 26.12 3.80 -4.49
N ARG A 87 27.19 4.58 -4.71
CA ARG A 87 28.58 4.11 -4.62
C ARG A 87 29.00 3.70 -3.22
N ASP A 88 28.41 4.32 -2.20
CA ASP A 88 28.63 4.02 -0.79
C ASP A 88 27.78 2.83 -0.30
N GLY A 89 27.06 2.17 -1.19
CA GLY A 89 26.25 0.99 -0.90
C GLY A 89 24.87 1.29 -0.32
N ARG A 90 24.49 2.56 -0.17
CA ARG A 90 23.11 2.96 0.19
C ARG A 90 22.18 2.85 -1.02
N HIS A 91 20.90 3.15 -0.81
CA HIS A 91 19.89 3.14 -1.88
C HIS A 91 19.14 4.47 -1.91
N ILE A 92 18.81 4.94 -3.11
CA ILE A 92 17.88 6.03 -3.35
C ILE A 92 16.64 5.44 -4.00
N PHE A 93 15.47 5.78 -3.45
CA PHE A 93 14.18 5.55 -4.09
C PHE A 93 13.72 6.84 -4.73
N PHE A 94 13.35 6.78 -6.00
CA PHE A 94 12.68 7.90 -6.67
C PHE A 94 11.19 7.61 -6.79
N ASN A 95 10.36 8.64 -6.58
CA ASN A 95 8.96 8.60 -6.96
C ASN A 95 8.75 9.43 -8.24
N GLY A 96 8.66 8.74 -9.37
CA GLY A 96 8.43 9.34 -10.69
C GLY A 96 7.02 9.08 -11.23
N ALA A 97 6.02 8.93 -10.37
CA ALA A 97 4.67 8.53 -10.78
C ALA A 97 4.00 9.55 -11.74
N TYR A 98 4.35 10.83 -11.63
CA TYR A 98 3.85 11.89 -12.50
C TYR A 98 4.89 12.29 -13.55
N GLN A 99 4.42 12.59 -14.77
CA GLN A 99 5.29 12.90 -15.92
C GLN A 99 6.31 14.01 -15.59
N HIS A 100 5.87 15.12 -15.03
CA HIS A 100 6.77 16.25 -14.70
C HIS A 100 7.81 15.90 -13.62
N LEU A 101 7.46 15.05 -12.63
CA LEU A 101 8.41 14.57 -11.62
C LEU A 101 9.43 13.62 -12.24
N ARG A 102 8.96 12.65 -13.03
CA ARG A 102 9.82 11.71 -13.77
C ARG A 102 10.82 12.45 -14.64
N ASP A 103 10.33 13.40 -15.43
CA ASP A 103 11.18 14.14 -16.37
C ASP A 103 12.15 15.06 -15.61
N GLY A 104 11.75 15.60 -14.45
CA GLY A 104 12.63 16.34 -13.54
C GLY A 104 13.77 15.47 -13.02
N ILE A 105 13.46 14.25 -12.56
CA ILE A 105 14.46 13.29 -12.09
C ILE A 105 15.42 12.92 -13.22
N LEU A 106 14.91 12.59 -14.41
CA LEU A 106 15.74 12.19 -15.55
C LEU A 106 16.64 13.32 -16.06
N ARG A 107 16.16 14.56 -16.06
CA ARG A 107 16.99 15.73 -16.34
C ARG A 107 18.10 15.91 -15.31
N HIS A 108 17.79 15.73 -14.03
CA HIS A 108 18.80 15.81 -12.97
C HIS A 108 19.86 14.71 -13.08
N LEU A 109 19.45 13.48 -13.42
CA LEU A 109 20.34 12.34 -13.60
C LEU A 109 21.10 12.36 -14.93
N ASP A 110 20.69 13.21 -15.86
CA ASP A 110 21.20 13.31 -17.24
C ASP A 110 21.23 11.95 -17.95
N CYS A 111 20.08 11.27 -17.96
CA CYS A 111 19.96 9.93 -18.52
C CYS A 111 18.55 9.66 -19.08
N PRO A 112 18.42 8.73 -20.05
CA PRO A 112 17.10 8.30 -20.52
C PRO A 112 16.33 7.53 -19.44
N ASN A 113 15.01 7.38 -19.63
CA ASN A 113 14.13 6.57 -18.78
C ASN A 113 14.38 5.06 -18.95
N ALA A 114 15.58 4.60 -18.59
CA ALA A 114 16.00 3.21 -18.69
C ALA A 114 16.69 2.78 -17.39
N ARG A 115 16.31 1.62 -16.85
CA ARG A 115 16.76 1.13 -15.53
C ARG A 115 18.29 1.13 -15.41
N GLU A 116 18.98 0.66 -16.43
CA GLU A 116 20.45 0.57 -16.47
C GLU A 116 21.11 1.95 -16.49
N ALA A 117 20.56 2.89 -17.27
CA ALA A 117 21.08 4.24 -17.38
C ALA A 117 20.91 5.03 -16.07
N ILE A 118 19.74 4.88 -15.43
CA ILE A 118 19.44 5.45 -14.11
C ILE A 118 20.39 4.85 -13.06
N ALA A 119 20.55 3.52 -13.03
CA ALA A 119 21.47 2.86 -12.10
C ALA A 119 22.91 3.34 -12.26
N LYS A 120 23.39 3.48 -13.50
CA LYS A 120 24.73 4.01 -13.79
C LYS A 120 24.90 5.46 -13.31
N SER A 121 23.87 6.29 -13.47
CA SER A 121 23.86 7.67 -13.00
C SER A 121 23.89 7.76 -11.47
N VAL A 122 23.04 6.98 -10.80
CA VAL A 122 22.91 6.94 -9.34
C VAL A 122 24.16 6.39 -8.65
N ALA A 123 24.86 5.44 -9.28
CA ALA A 123 26.11 4.90 -8.77
C ALA A 123 27.27 5.92 -8.68
N ARG A 124 27.04 7.19 -9.07
CA ARG A 124 28.00 8.30 -8.90
C ARG A 124 27.82 9.03 -7.56
N PHE A 125 26.66 8.91 -6.93
CA PHE A 125 26.38 9.45 -5.60
C PHE A 125 27.02 8.54 -4.55
#